data_AF-A0A7Y5G249-F1
#
_entry.id   AF-A0A7Y5G249-F1
#
_cell.length_a   1.000
_cell.length_b   1.000
_cell.length_c   1.000
_cell.angle_alpha   90.00
_cell.angle_beta   90.00
_cell.angle_gamma   90.00
#
_symmetry.space_group_name_H-M   'P 1'
#
loop_
_entity.id
_entity.type
_entity.pdbx_description
1 polymer ?
#
loop_
_entity_poly.entity_id
_entity_poly.type
_entity_poly.pdbx_seq_one_letter_code
_entity_poly.pdbx_strand_id
1 'polypeptide(L)' 'QRIPAGRFGEHQELANLAVFLVAEGVEFITGEVVTIDGGEALAGAGQFSQFIQQDRQQLKRLLAMMRGK' A
#
# COMPACT_ATOMS: atom_id res chain seq x y z
N GLN A 1 -2.35 11.53 -2.37
CA GLN A 1 -2.36 10.40 -3.28
C GLN A 1 -2.86 9.14 -2.56
N ARG A 2 -4.01 8.60 -2.99
CA ARG A 2 -4.66 7.43 -2.39
C ARG A 2 -3.98 6.11 -2.78
N ILE A 3 -3.56 5.99 -4.04
CA ILE A 3 -2.84 4.82 -4.55
C ILE A 3 -1.35 5.19 -4.69
N PRO A 4 -0.45 4.64 -3.86
CA PRO A 4 1.00 4.90 -3.96
C PRO A 4 1.60 4.66 -5.35
N ALA A 5 1.13 3.62 -6.06
CA ALA A 5 1.54 3.35 -7.44
C ALA A 5 1.16 4.47 -8.43
N GLY A 6 0.29 5.40 -8.03
CA GLY A 6 -0.10 6.57 -8.82
C GLY A 6 -1.01 6.31 -10.01
N ARG A 7 -1.47 5.07 -10.18
CA ARG A 7 -2.40 4.64 -11.22
C ARG A 7 -3.32 3.53 -10.72
N PHE A 8 -4.39 3.25 -11.44
CA PHE A 8 -5.13 2.01 -11.27
C PHE A 8 -4.34 0.82 -11.83
N GLY A 9 -4.66 -0.36 -11.32
CA GLY A 9 -4.20 -1.61 -11.91
C GLY A 9 -4.91 -1.89 -13.24
N GLU A 10 -4.23 -2.59 -14.12
CA GLU A 10 -4.75 -3.09 -15.38
C GLU A 10 -5.21 -4.55 -15.24
N HIS A 11 -6.22 -4.97 -16.00
CA HIS A 11 -6.74 -6.34 -15.93
C HIS A 11 -5.67 -7.41 -16.18
N GLN A 12 -4.68 -7.10 -17.02
CA GLN A 12 -3.57 -8.01 -17.31
C GLN A 12 -2.70 -8.30 -16.07
N GLU A 13 -2.58 -7.36 -15.13
CA GLU A 13 -1.79 -7.55 -13.91
C GLU A 13 -2.46 -8.57 -12.97
N LEU A 14 -3.79 -8.51 -12.85
CA LEU A 14 -4.56 -9.55 -12.14
C LEU A 14 -4.45 -10.91 -12.86
N ALA A 15 -4.58 -10.93 -14.18
CA ALA A 15 -4.47 -12.16 -14.96
C ALA A 15 -3.10 -12.83 -14.78
N ASN A 16 -2.02 -12.05 -14.77
CA ASN A 16 -0.67 -12.56 -14.54
C ASN A 16 -0.51 -13.17 -13.15
N LEU A 17 -1.05 -12.53 -12.11
CA LEU A 17 -1.03 -13.10 -10.76
C LEU A 17 -1.84 -14.41 -10.70
N ALA A 18 -3.02 -14.44 -11.32
CA ALA A 18 -3.83 -15.65 -11.36
C ALA A 18 -3.10 -16.80 -12.05
N VAL A 19 -2.43 -16.54 -13.18
CA VAL A 19 -1.60 -17.53 -13.89
C VAL A 19 -0.47 -18.05 -13.01
N PHE A 20 0.22 -17.17 -12.28
CA PHE A 20 1.26 -17.58 -11.35
C PHE A 20 0.71 -18.49 -10.23
N LEU A 21 -0.42 -18.13 -9.61
CA LEU A 21 -0.98 -18.87 -8.49
C LEU A 21 -1.53 -20.25 -8.87
N VAL A 22 -1.76 -20.51 -10.16
CA VAL A 22 -2.19 -21.84 -10.67
C VAL A 22 -1.08 -22.58 -11.41
N ALA A 23 0.14 -22.04 -11.42
CA ALA A 23 1.28 -22.67 -12.07
C ALA A 23 1.75 -23.93 -11.32
N GLU A 24 2.45 -24.81 -12.03
CA GLU A 24 3.15 -25.93 -11.42
C GLU A 24 4.31 -25.43 -10.54
N GLY A 25 4.52 -26.06 -9.38
CA GLY A 25 5.61 -25.73 -8.46
C GLY A 25 5.28 -24.69 -7.39
N VAL A 26 4.02 -24.21 -7.32
CA VAL A 26 3.53 -23.31 -6.26
C VAL A 26 2.40 -23.92 -5.42
N GLU A 27 2.23 -25.24 -5.42
CA GLU A 27 1.12 -25.95 -4.78
C GLU A 27 1.05 -25.72 -3.26
N PHE A 28 2.16 -25.32 -2.64
CA PHE A 28 2.22 -25.02 -1.22
C PHE A 28 1.76 -23.59 -0.87
N ILE A 29 1.49 -22.75 -1.86
CA ILE A 29 0.87 -21.42 -1.69
C ILE A 29 -0.64 -21.63 -1.59
N THR A 30 -1.11 -21.94 -0.38
CA THR A 30 -2.52 -22.18 -0.07
C THR A 30 -2.94 -21.38 1.16
N GLY A 31 -4.19 -20.88 1.16
CA GLY A 31 -4.73 -20.03 2.24
C GLY A 31 -4.23 -18.58 2.26
N GLU A 32 -3.45 -18.17 1.27
CA GLU A 32 -2.90 -16.81 1.15
C GLU A 32 -3.90 -15.81 0.54
N VAL A 33 -3.79 -14.54 0.91
CA VAL A 33 -4.59 -13.44 0.36
C VAL A 33 -3.65 -12.37 -0.20
N VAL A 34 -3.40 -12.44 -1.51
CA VAL A 34 -2.49 -11.50 -2.18
C VAL A 34 -3.21 -10.19 -2.52
N THR A 35 -2.80 -9.09 -1.89
CA THR A 35 -3.31 -7.75 -2.19
C THR A 35 -2.64 -7.15 -3.43
N ILE A 36 -3.44 -6.69 -4.39
CA ILE A 36 -2.98 -6.08 -5.66
C ILE A 36 -3.62 -4.71 -5.91
N ASP A 37 -3.49 -3.80 -4.95
CA ASP A 37 -4.18 -2.50 -4.96
C ASP A 37 -3.25 -1.30 -5.21
N GLY A 38 -2.02 -1.53 -5.66
CA GLY A 38 -1.03 -0.47 -5.84
C GLY A 38 -0.58 0.20 -4.53
N GLY A 39 -0.79 -0.45 -3.38
CA GLY A 39 -0.43 0.01 -2.04
C GLY A 39 -1.53 0.81 -1.34
N GLU A 40 -2.75 0.82 -1.89
CA GLU A 40 -3.85 1.65 -1.41
C GLU A 40 -4.22 1.35 0.05
N ALA A 41 -4.39 0.08 0.42
CA ALA A 41 -4.81 -0.33 1.75
C ALA A 41 -3.82 0.16 2.82
N LEU A 42 -2.52 0.04 2.56
CA LEU A 42 -1.47 0.52 3.48
C LEU A 42 -1.43 2.05 3.55
N ALA A 43 -1.63 2.73 2.43
CA ALA A 43 -1.71 4.18 2.40
C ALA A 43 -2.99 4.74 3.04
N GLY A 44 -4.08 3.97 3.09
CA GLY A 44 -5.37 4.40 3.64
C GLY A 44 -5.59 4.02 5.10
N ALA A 45 -5.06 2.89 5.56
CA ALA A 45 -5.41 2.32 6.86
C ALA A 45 -4.49 2.74 8.03
N GLY A 46 -3.33 3.33 7.75
CA GLY A 46 -2.39 3.76 8.78
C GLY A 46 -2.82 5.04 9.49
N GLN A 47 -2.78 5.05 10.83
CA GLN A 47 -3.09 6.22 11.67
C GLN A 47 -2.33 7.50 11.26
N PHE A 48 -1.14 7.33 10.71
CA PHE A 48 -0.25 8.42 10.31
C PHE A 48 -0.14 8.59 8.80
N SER A 49 -0.90 7.85 7.98
CA SER A 49 -0.73 7.85 6.52
C SER A 49 -1.05 9.21 5.87
N GLN A 50 -1.90 10.02 6.49
CA GLN A 50 -2.15 11.41 6.08
C GLN A 50 -0.91 12.32 6.14
N PHE A 51 0.11 11.98 6.94
CA PHE A 51 1.33 12.78 7.06
C PHE A 51 2.32 12.54 5.91
N ILE A 52 2.17 11.45 5.15
CA ILE A 52 3.03 11.12 4.00
C ILE A 52 2.96 12.21 2.93
N GLN A 53 1.85 12.95 2.87
CA GLN A 53 1.60 14.00 1.87
C GLN A 53 1.91 15.42 2.36
N GLN A 54 2.37 15.57 3.60
CA GLN A 54 2.63 16.87 4.20
C GLN A 54 4.06 17.33 3.91
N ASP A 55 4.25 18.64 3.79
CA ASP A 55 5.60 19.22 3.71
C ASP A 55 6.41 18.88 4.97
N ARG A 56 7.69 18.55 4.77
CA ARG A 56 8.62 18.14 5.82
C ARG A 56 8.74 19.21 6.92
N GLN A 57 8.69 20.50 6.59
CA GLN A 57 8.79 21.54 7.61
C GLN A 57 7.51 21.64 8.44
N GLN A 58 6.35 21.55 7.81
CA GLN A 58 5.06 21.52 8.50
C GLN A 58 4.94 20.31 9.42
N LEU A 59 5.31 19.12 8.95
CA LEU A 59 5.29 17.90 9.75
C LEU A 59 6.21 18.01 10.97
N LYS A 60 7.42 18.56 10.80
CA LYS A 60 8.35 18.81 11.91
C LYS A 60 7.75 19.74 12.97
N ARG A 61 7.06 20.81 12.56
CA ARG A 61 6.38 21.72 13.49
C ARG A 61 5.25 21.02 14.24
N LEU A 62 4.41 20.25 13.55
CA LEU A 62 3.32 19.49 14.16
C LEU A 62 3.84 18.52 15.23
N LEU A 63 4.86 17.72 14.89
CA LEU A 63 5.47 16.77 15.81
C LEU A 63 6.12 17.45 17.02
N ALA A 64 6.70 18.63 16.84
CA ALA A 64 7.27 19.42 17.94
C ALA A 64 6.20 19.91 18.92
N MET A 65 5.00 20.26 18.43
CA MET A 65 3.87 20.65 19.29
C MET A 65 3.24 19.47 20.04
N MET A 66 3.31 18.25 19.48
CA MET A 66 2.78 17.04 20.11
C MET A 66 3.71 16.45 21.18
N ARG A 67 5.02 16.72 21.10
CA ARG A 67 5.93 16.50 22.21
C ARG A 67 5.58 17.52 23.28
N GLY A 68 4.85 17.09 24.32
CA GLY A 68 4.56 17.92 25.50
C GLY A 68 5.85 18.52 26.08
N LYS A 69 5.69 19.60 26.87
CA LYS A 69 6.82 20.26 27.58
C LYS A 69 7.65 19.26 28.39
#